data_AF-A0A3S0ATF4-F1
#
_entry.id   AF-A0A3S0ATF4-F1
#
_cell.length_a   1.000
_cell.length_b   1.000
_cell.length_c   1.000
_cell.angle_alpha   90.00
_cell.angle_beta   90.00
_cell.angle_gamma   90.00
#
_symmetry.space_group_name_H-M   'P 1'
#
loop_
_entity.id
_entity.type
_entity.pdbx_description
1 polymer ?
#
loop_
_entity_poly.entity_id
_entity_poly.type
_entity_poly.pdbx_seq_one_letter_code
_entity_poly.pdbx_strand_id
1 'polypeptide(L)' 'MREAMMRDDVVQIKVAIVEDDILFQSSFIAAIELAPDMVLHGATQTVAQAMRLLERGWN' A
#
# COMPACT_ATOMS: atom_id res chain seq x y z
N MET A 1 28.16 -27.02 -9.38
CA MET A 1 26.79 -26.67 -8.96
C MET A 1 26.87 -25.68 -7.82
N ARG A 2 26.63 -24.40 -8.10
CA ARG A 2 26.27 -23.39 -7.10
C ARG A 2 25.23 -22.52 -7.80
N GLU A 3 23.98 -22.95 -7.73
CA GLU A 3 22.85 -22.06 -7.94
C GLU A 3 22.93 -21.03 -6.81
N ALA A 4 23.57 -19.90 -7.09
CA ALA A 4 23.47 -18.72 -6.27
C ALA A 4 22.02 -18.26 -6.41
N MET A 5 21.22 -18.72 -5.45
CA MET A 5 19.83 -18.35 -5.27
C MET A 5 19.79 -16.85 -5.03
N MET A 6 19.69 -16.08 -6.12
CA MET A 6 19.23 -14.69 -6.11
C MET A 6 17.82 -14.76 -5.52
N ARG A 7 17.72 -14.54 -4.21
CA ARG A 7 16.44 -14.12 -3.65
C ARG A 7 16.20 -12.76 -4.28
N ASP A 8 15.31 -12.70 -5.25
CA ASP A 8 14.65 -11.45 -5.58
C ASP A 8 14.01 -10.99 -4.27
N ASP A 9 14.67 -10.08 -3.56
CA ASP A 9 14.05 -9.35 -2.46
C ASP A 9 12.94 -8.54 -3.12
N VAL A 10 11.74 -9.12 -3.16
CA VAL A 10 10.55 -8.45 -3.69
C VAL A 10 10.31 -7.24 -2.80
N VAL A 11 10.72 -6.07 -3.27
CA VAL A 11 10.42 -4.81 -2.60
C VAL A 11 8.92 -4.59 -2.69
N GLN A 12 8.21 -4.83 -1.59
CA GLN A 12 6.78 -4.55 -1.51
C GLN A 12 6.54 -3.04 -1.55
N ILE A 13 5.66 -2.61 -2.44
CA ILE A 13 5.22 -1.23 -2.59
C ILE A 13 4.21 -0.93 -1.47
N LYS A 14 4.57 -0.04 -0.54
CA LYS A 14 3.63 0.50 0.44
C LYS A 14 2.67 1.48 -0.25
N VAL A 15 1.37 1.24 -0.13
CA VAL A 15 0.31 2.06 -0.76
C VAL A 15 -0.54 2.75 0.29
N ALA A 16 -0.80 4.05 0.12
CA ALA A 16 -1.80 4.77 0.90
C ALA A 16 -2.88 5.34 -0.04
N ILE A 17 -4.15 5.19 0.34
CA ILE A 17 -5.29 5.70 -0.43
C ILE A 17 -5.89 6.92 0.25
N VAL A 18 -6.20 7.94 -0.56
CA VAL A 18 -6.98 9.12 -0.14
C VAL A 18 -8.15 9.26 -1.11
N GLU A 19 -9.34 8.91 -0.65
CA GLU A 19 -10.54 8.84 -1.49
C GLU A 19 -11.78 9.10 -0.62
N ASP A 20 -12.62 10.06 -1.01
CA ASP A 20 -13.76 10.52 -0.20
C ASP A 20 -15.04 9.68 -0.44
N ASP A 21 -15.13 8.98 -1.57
CA ASP A 21 -16.16 7.95 -1.79
C ASP A 21 -15.72 6.59 -1.20
N ILE A 22 -16.42 6.15 -0.15
CA ILE A 22 -16.13 4.89 0.57
C ILE A 22 -16.28 3.66 -0.34
N LEU A 23 -17.26 3.64 -1.24
CA LEU A 23 -17.48 2.50 -2.14
C LEU A 23 -16.37 2.43 -3.18
N PHE A 24 -15.97 3.58 -3.71
CA PHE A 24 -14.87 3.66 -4.67
C PHE A 24 -13.54 3.30 -4.00
N GLN A 25 -13.27 3.83 -2.80
CA GLN A 25 -12.10 3.48 -1.99
C GLN A 25 -11.99 1.96 -1.75
N SER A 26 -13.10 1.32 -1.41
CA SER A 26 -13.14 -0.14 -1.16
C SER A 26 -12.72 -0.95 -2.40
N SER A 27 -13.04 -0.47 -3.61
CA SER A 27 -12.63 -1.13 -4.84
C SER A 27 -11.11 -1.13 -5.05
N PHE A 28 -10.42 -0.05 -4.68
CA PHE A 28 -8.95 0.03 -4.75
C PHE A 28 -8.27 -0.80 -3.66
N ILE A 29 -8.84 -0.84 -2.45
CA ILE A 29 -8.35 -1.71 -1.37
C ILE A 29 -8.36 -3.16 -1.84
N ALA A 30 -9.47 -3.63 -2.42
CA ALA A 30 -9.56 -4.98 -2.96
C ALA A 30 -8.55 -5.24 -4.08
N ALA A 31 -8.28 -4.26 -4.95
CA ALA A 31 -7.26 -4.39 -5.99
C ALA A 31 -5.83 -4.52 -5.41
N ILE A 32 -5.51 -3.76 -4.36
CA ILE A 32 -4.21 -3.84 -3.67
C ILE A 32 -4.05 -5.19 -2.96
N GLU A 33 -5.10 -5.70 -2.32
CA GLU A 33 -5.06 -7.00 -1.62
C GLU A 33 -4.81 -8.18 -2.57
N LEU A 34 -5.14 -8.02 -3.86
CA LEU A 34 -4.86 -9.02 -4.91
C LEU A 34 -3.50 -8.84 -5.57
N ALA A 35 -2.82 -7.71 -5.35
CA ALA A 35 -1.52 -7.42 -5.95
C ALA A 35 -0.39 -7.99 -5.07
N PRO A 36 0.41 -8.96 -5.57
CA PRO A 36 1.40 -9.67 -4.76
C PRO A 36 2.60 -8.81 -4.33
N ASP A 37 2.81 -7.69 -5.01
CA ASP A 37 3.91 -6.74 -4.82
C ASP A 37 3.49 -5.48 -4.06
N MET A 38 2.25 -5.40 -3.57
CA MET A 38 1.73 -4.23 -2.86
C MET A 38 1.30 -4.57 -1.43
N VAL A 39 1.36 -3.56 -0.56
CA VAL A 39 0.84 -3.64 0.81
C VAL A 39 0.12 -2.35 1.17
N LEU A 40 -1.14 -2.46 1.61
CA LEU A 40 -1.89 -1.30 2.07
C LEU A 40 -1.33 -0.80 3.41
N HIS A 41 -0.81 0.43 3.40
CA HIS A 41 -0.34 1.13 4.60
C HIS A 41 -1.48 1.86 5.31
N GLY A 42 -2.46 2.36 4.57
CA GLY A 42 -3.66 2.98 5.14
C GLY A 42 -4.59 3.57 4.08
N ALA A 43 -5.85 3.75 4.45
CA ALA A 43 -6.86 4.42 3.64
C ALA A 43 -7.50 5.57 4.44
N THR A 44 -7.70 6.70 3.79
CA THR A 44 -8.20 7.93 4.41
C THR A 44 -9.18 8.63 3.48
N GLN A 45 -10.07 9.46 4.02
CA GLN A 45 -11.13 10.13 3.24
C GLN A 45 -10.88 11.61 3.03
N THR A 46 -9.78 12.14 3.59
CA THR A 46 -9.45 13.56 3.49
C THR A 46 -7.94 13.73 3.41
N VAL A 47 -7.51 14.79 2.74
CA VAL A 47 -6.10 15.20 2.69
C VAL A 47 -5.53 15.39 4.10
N ALA A 48 -6.30 15.99 5.02
CA ALA A 48 -5.84 16.20 6.39
C ALA A 48 -5.57 14.90 7.16
N GLN A 49 -6.36 13.85 6.93
CA GLN A 49 -6.09 12.52 7.50
C GLN A 49 -4.88 11.88 6.83
N ALA A 50 -4.74 12.01 5.52
CA ALA A 50 -3.58 11.51 4.78
C ALA A 50 -2.27 12.11 5.28
N MET A 51 -2.22 13.43 5.48
CA MET A 51 -1.03 14.10 6.02
C MET A 51 -0.62 13.54 7.39
N ARG A 52 -1.59 13.29 8.28
CA ARG A 52 -1.32 12.66 9.58
C ARG A 52 -0.85 11.21 9.46
N LEU A 53 -1.30 10.47 8.45
CA LEU A 53 -0.81 9.11 8.16
C LEU A 53 0.66 9.14 7.77
N LEU A 54 1.05 10.07 6.88
CA LEU A 54 2.44 10.25 6.45
C LEU A 54 3.37 10.62 7.62
N GLU A 55 2.94 11.50 8.51
CA GLU A 55 3.71 11.94 9.68
C GLU A 55 3.97 10.82 10.71
N ARG A 56 3.09 9.80 10.77
CA ARG A 56 3.10 8.80 11.85
C ARG A 56 3.72 7.45 11.49
N GLY A 57 3.80 7.09 10.22
CA GLY A 57 4.01 5.68 9.85
C GLY A 57 4.81 5.38 8.59
N TRP A 58 5.35 6.38 7.90
CA TRP A 58 6.01 6.12 6.60
C TRP A 58 7.43 5.52 6.69
N ASN A 59 7.98 5.38 7.89
CA ASN A 59 9.31 4.80 8.14
C ASN A 59 9.34 3.27 8.06
#